data_AF-A0A9W6Z4Z2-F1
#
_entry.id   AF-A0A9W6Z4Z2-F1
#
_cell.length_a   1.000
_cell.length_b   1.000
_cell.length_c   1.000
_cell.angle_alpha   90.00
_cell.angle_beta   90.00
_cell.angle_gamma   90.00
#
_symmetry.space_group_name_H-M   'P 1'
#
loop_
_entity.id
_entity.type
_entity.pdbx_description
1 polymer ?
#
loop_
_entity_poly.entity_id
_entity_poly.type
_entity_poly.pdbx_seq_one_letter_code
_entity_poly.pdbx_strand_id
1 'polypeptide(L)'
;MSFQSFQAELDNLPGKFAFDSKGGLWVAGHEDDREDGEVVTVAPGGMLPGGKSIDASSIVGVVALKLIEGDSVGEVKRMFVNKDGRRKGIGEALMRVLLEYAKGKHYSEIKLDSLERLGAALALYEKFGFKRCEKYVECPEADHVCLSLKLAAEATG
;
A
#
# COMPACT_ATOMS: atom_id res chain seq x y z
N MET A 1 16.08 1.53 -12.72
CA MET A 1 14.98 0.91 -13.48
C MET A 1 13.94 1.99 -13.77
N SER A 2 13.64 2.27 -15.04
CA SER A 2 12.71 3.34 -15.43
C SER A 2 11.25 2.89 -15.31
N PHE A 3 10.45 3.70 -14.60
CA PHE A 3 9.03 3.54 -14.29
C PHE A 3 8.13 3.84 -15.50
N GLN A 4 8.35 3.17 -16.64
CA GLN A 4 7.73 3.58 -17.90
C GLN A 4 6.30 3.10 -18.15
N SER A 5 5.62 2.40 -17.24
CA SER A 5 4.19 2.12 -17.47
C SER A 5 3.39 1.79 -16.21
N PHE A 6 3.20 2.77 -15.33
CA PHE A 6 2.17 2.72 -14.28
C PHE A 6 0.80 2.32 -14.87
N GLN A 7 0.45 2.88 -16.03
CA GLN A 7 -0.78 2.56 -16.75
C GLN A 7 -0.85 1.09 -17.20
N ALA A 8 0.24 0.52 -17.76
CA ALA A 8 0.21 -0.86 -18.21
C ALA A 8 0.22 -1.88 -17.06
N GLU A 9 0.73 -1.53 -15.88
CA GLU A 9 0.55 -2.36 -14.68
C GLU A 9 -0.90 -2.34 -14.18
N LEU A 10 -1.58 -1.18 -14.28
CA LEU A 10 -3.00 -1.05 -13.92
C LEU A 10 -3.94 -1.79 -14.89
N ASP A 11 -3.67 -1.71 -16.20
CA ASP A 11 -4.49 -2.37 -17.23
C ASP A 11 -4.45 -3.91 -17.12
N ASN A 12 -3.49 -4.46 -16.38
CA ASN A 12 -3.33 -5.90 -16.13
C ASN A 12 -3.82 -6.34 -14.75
N LEU A 13 -4.64 -5.54 -14.05
CA LEU A 13 -5.27 -5.96 -12.79
C LEU A 13 -6.45 -6.93 -13.02
N PRO A 14 -6.67 -7.93 -12.13
CA PRO A 14 -5.85 -8.28 -10.98
C PRO A 14 -4.61 -9.11 -11.35
N GLY A 15 -4.40 -9.55 -12.59
CA GLY A 15 -3.17 -10.20 -13.10
C GLY A 15 -2.34 -11.03 -12.10
N LYS A 16 -1.02 -10.77 -12.04
CA LYS A 16 -0.09 -11.35 -11.03
C LYS A 16 -0.34 -10.83 -9.60
N PHE A 17 -1.40 -10.05 -9.41
CA PHE A 17 -1.88 -9.43 -8.19
C PHE A 17 -3.15 -10.13 -7.66
N ALA A 18 -3.49 -11.31 -8.21
CA ALA A 18 -4.41 -12.24 -7.58
C ALA A 18 -3.79 -12.72 -6.26
N PHE A 19 -4.08 -12.00 -5.18
CA PHE A 19 -3.60 -12.37 -3.85
C PHE A 19 -4.35 -13.60 -3.36
N ASP A 20 -3.63 -14.44 -2.63
CA ASP A 20 -4.24 -15.45 -1.77
C ASP A 20 -5.14 -14.79 -0.70
N SER A 21 -5.84 -15.58 0.10
CA SER A 21 -6.75 -15.09 1.15
C SER A 21 -6.07 -14.27 2.27
N LYS A 22 -4.75 -14.08 2.20
CA LYS A 22 -3.92 -13.43 3.24
C LYS A 22 -3.29 -12.11 2.78
N GLY A 23 -3.05 -11.89 1.48
CA GLY A 23 -2.60 -10.60 0.92
C GLY A 23 -3.72 -9.67 0.43
N GLY A 24 -3.36 -8.57 -0.23
CA GLY A 24 -4.32 -7.66 -0.88
C GLY A 24 -3.69 -6.52 -1.68
N LEU A 25 -4.46 -5.95 -2.61
CA LEU A 25 -4.13 -4.72 -3.35
C LEU A 25 -5.21 -3.69 -3.06
N TRP A 26 -4.82 -2.46 -2.78
CA TRP A 26 -5.70 -1.35 -2.51
C TRP A 26 -5.37 -0.21 -3.46
N VAL A 27 -6.38 0.31 -4.13
CA VAL A 27 -6.25 1.47 -5.02
C VAL A 27 -7.03 2.63 -4.43
N ALA A 28 -6.60 3.84 -4.70
CA ALA A 28 -7.34 5.06 -4.42
C ALA A 28 -7.64 5.74 -5.76
N GLY A 29 -8.91 6.02 -6.01
CA GLY A 29 -9.37 6.71 -7.22
C GLY A 29 -10.17 7.97 -6.92
N HIS A 30 -10.38 8.78 -7.95
CA HIS A 30 -11.45 9.77 -7.99
C HIS A 30 -12.71 9.13 -8.58
N GLU A 31 -13.90 9.49 -8.09
CA GLU A 31 -15.13 9.25 -8.85
C GLU A 31 -15.18 10.26 -10.01
N ASP A 32 -15.53 9.79 -11.21
CA ASP A 32 -15.74 10.62 -12.38
C ASP A 32 -16.71 11.80 -12.06
N ASP A 33 -16.41 12.96 -12.66
CA ASP A 33 -17.22 14.19 -12.71
C ASP A 33 -17.21 15.16 -11.50
N ARG A 34 -16.26 15.07 -10.55
CA ARG A 34 -16.07 16.16 -9.55
C ARG A 34 -14.63 16.67 -9.48
N GLU A 35 -14.43 17.95 -9.84
CA GLU A 35 -13.16 18.69 -9.69
C GLU A 35 -12.68 18.80 -8.23
N ASP A 36 -13.53 18.47 -7.26
CA ASP A 36 -13.32 18.75 -5.85
C ASP A 36 -12.52 17.66 -5.09
N GLY A 37 -12.19 16.55 -5.75
CA GLY A 37 -11.11 15.67 -5.31
C GLY A 37 -11.36 14.87 -4.04
N GLU A 38 -12.57 14.38 -3.81
CA GLU A 38 -12.82 13.40 -2.75
C GLU A 38 -12.17 12.04 -3.12
N VAL A 39 -11.41 11.47 -2.19
CA VAL A 39 -10.73 10.18 -2.38
C VAL A 39 -11.77 9.09 -2.16
N VAL A 40 -12.24 8.46 -3.23
CA VAL A 40 -13.30 7.47 -3.13
C VAL A 40 -12.72 6.07 -3.28
N THR A 41 -12.84 5.36 -2.17
CA THR A 41 -12.83 3.92 -2.02
C THR A 41 -11.50 3.19 -2.23
N VAL A 42 -11.18 2.39 -1.22
CA VAL A 42 -10.01 1.54 -1.13
C VAL A 42 -10.49 0.10 -1.17
N ALA A 43 -10.25 -0.59 -2.28
CA ALA A 43 -10.82 -1.92 -2.54
C ALA A 43 -9.74 -3.00 -2.77
N PRO A 44 -9.87 -4.19 -2.15
CA PRO A 44 -9.08 -5.37 -2.52
C PRO A 44 -9.19 -5.67 -4.02
N GLY A 45 -8.07 -5.66 -4.74
CA GLY A 45 -8.02 -6.03 -6.16
C GLY A 45 -8.60 -4.99 -7.12
N GLY A 46 -8.87 -3.77 -6.68
CA GLY A 46 -9.40 -2.70 -7.54
C GLY A 46 -10.92 -2.70 -7.77
N MET A 47 -11.67 -3.46 -6.96
CA MET A 47 -13.12 -3.64 -7.15
C MET A 47 -13.95 -2.97 -6.04
N LEU A 48 -14.67 -1.89 -6.39
CA LEU A 48 -15.53 -1.15 -5.48
C LEU A 48 -16.67 -2.02 -4.92
N PRO A 49 -17.23 -1.66 -3.74
CA PRO A 49 -18.50 -2.20 -3.26
C PRO A 49 -19.57 -2.16 -4.37
N GLY A 50 -20.23 -3.29 -4.62
CA GLY A 50 -21.20 -3.42 -5.73
C GLY A 50 -20.59 -3.89 -7.06
N GLY A 51 -19.31 -4.28 -7.09
CA GLY A 51 -18.69 -4.93 -8.26
C GLY A 51 -18.27 -3.96 -9.37
N LYS A 52 -18.20 -2.65 -9.08
CA LYS A 52 -17.72 -1.66 -10.05
C LYS A 52 -16.18 -1.65 -10.08
N SER A 53 -15.59 -1.74 -11.27
CA SER A 53 -14.16 -1.48 -11.47
C SER A 53 -13.90 0.02 -11.40
N ILE A 54 -12.83 0.44 -10.73
CA ILE A 54 -12.29 1.80 -10.89
C ILE A 54 -11.66 1.89 -12.29
N ASP A 55 -11.95 2.96 -13.03
CA ASP A 55 -11.23 3.27 -14.27
C ASP A 55 -9.75 3.52 -13.96
N ALA A 56 -8.85 2.87 -14.69
CA ALA A 56 -7.41 3.00 -14.48
C ALA A 56 -6.91 4.45 -14.59
N SER A 57 -7.57 5.29 -15.41
CA SER A 57 -7.29 6.71 -15.55
C SER A 57 -7.66 7.54 -14.31
N SER A 58 -8.57 7.04 -13.49
CA SER A 58 -9.01 7.68 -12.24
C SER A 58 -8.15 7.29 -11.03
N ILE A 59 -7.23 6.32 -11.18
CA ILE A 59 -6.38 5.84 -10.08
C ILE A 59 -5.28 6.86 -9.77
N VAL A 60 -5.32 7.38 -8.55
CA VAL A 60 -4.37 8.36 -8.02
C VAL A 60 -3.44 7.78 -6.95
N GLY A 61 -3.65 6.55 -6.52
CA GLY A 61 -2.71 5.85 -5.65
C GLY A 61 -2.98 4.35 -5.54
N VAL A 62 -1.96 3.62 -5.08
CA VAL A 62 -2.01 2.17 -4.90
C VAL A 62 -1.10 1.74 -3.75
N VAL A 63 -1.48 0.67 -3.05
CA VAL A 63 -0.64 -0.05 -2.09
C VAL A 63 -0.98 -1.53 -2.11
N ALA A 64 0.01 -2.41 -1.92
CA ALA A 64 -0.18 -3.84 -1.82
C ALA A 64 0.37 -4.38 -0.49
N LEU A 65 -0.25 -5.45 0.01
CA LEU A 65 0.24 -6.24 1.14
C LEU A 65 0.50 -7.67 0.68
N LYS A 66 1.68 -8.19 1.00
CA LYS A 66 2.08 -9.56 0.71
C LYS A 66 2.48 -10.27 2.01
N LEU A 67 2.06 -11.51 2.20
CA LEU A 67 2.55 -12.36 3.30
C LEU A 67 3.99 -12.81 3.04
N ILE A 68 4.89 -12.70 4.03
CA ILE A 68 6.32 -13.02 3.87
C ILE A 68 6.91 -13.99 4.91
N GLU A 69 6.41 -14.03 6.15
CA GLU A 69 6.93 -14.95 7.17
C GLU A 69 5.80 -15.46 8.07
N GLY A 70 5.70 -16.78 8.17
CA GLY A 70 4.58 -17.42 8.84
C GLY A 70 3.24 -16.91 8.28
N ASP A 71 2.15 -17.21 8.96
CA ASP A 71 0.84 -16.67 8.60
C ASP A 71 0.57 -15.30 9.24
N SER A 72 1.63 -14.56 9.61
CA SER A 72 1.49 -13.39 10.49
C SER A 72 2.37 -12.19 10.15
N VAL A 73 3.36 -12.29 9.25
CA VAL A 73 4.19 -11.13 8.87
C VAL A 73 3.90 -10.71 7.45
N GLY A 74 3.47 -9.46 7.29
CA GLY A 74 3.11 -8.87 6.01
C GLY A 74 4.17 -7.89 5.54
N GLU A 75 4.21 -7.66 4.24
CA GLU A 75 5.11 -6.74 3.58
C GLU A 75 4.33 -5.74 2.73
N VAL A 76 4.52 -4.45 2.98
CA VAL A 76 4.00 -3.40 2.10
C VAL A 76 4.83 -3.38 0.83
N LYS A 77 4.15 -3.47 -0.32
CA LYS A 77 4.77 -3.35 -1.64
C LYS A 77 4.00 -2.36 -2.50
N ARG A 78 4.70 -1.86 -3.53
CA ARG A 78 4.11 -1.00 -4.59
C ARG A 78 3.30 0.18 -4.05
N MET A 79 3.75 0.79 -2.95
CA MET A 79 3.10 1.99 -2.44
C MET A 79 3.45 3.19 -3.34
N PHE A 80 2.45 3.72 -4.02
CA PHE A 80 2.61 4.84 -4.93
C PHE A 80 1.41 5.78 -4.87
N VAL A 81 1.67 7.07 -4.99
CA VAL A 81 0.65 8.12 -5.10
C VAL A 81 1.06 9.03 -6.25
N ASN A 82 0.14 9.27 -7.18
CA ASN A 82 0.34 10.17 -8.31
C ASN A 82 0.74 11.56 -7.78
N LYS A 83 1.69 12.20 -8.46
CA LYS A 83 2.22 13.52 -8.11
C LYS A 83 1.10 14.57 -7.94
N ASP A 84 0.05 14.47 -8.76
CA ASP A 84 -1.07 15.41 -8.78
C ASP A 84 -2.07 15.16 -7.62
N GLY A 85 -1.94 14.01 -6.93
CA GLY A 85 -2.66 13.64 -5.72
C GLY A 85 -1.86 13.84 -4.41
N ARG A 86 -0.61 14.33 -4.47
CA ARG A 86 0.22 14.51 -3.27
C ARG A 86 -0.34 15.60 -2.35
N ARG A 87 -0.08 15.46 -1.05
CA ARG A 87 -0.59 16.33 0.04
C ARG A 87 -2.12 16.37 0.20
N LYS A 88 -2.85 15.46 -0.44
CA LYS A 88 -4.31 15.27 -0.24
C LYS A 88 -4.65 14.10 0.70
N GLY A 89 -3.68 13.62 1.49
CA GLY A 89 -3.90 12.51 2.43
C GLY A 89 -4.03 11.11 1.81
N ILE A 90 -3.88 10.95 0.48
CA ILE A 90 -4.07 9.66 -0.22
C ILE A 90 -3.17 8.55 0.33
N GLY A 91 -1.87 8.84 0.52
CA GLY A 91 -0.93 7.86 1.07
C GLY A 91 -1.31 7.43 2.50
N GLU A 92 -1.86 8.36 3.29
CA GLU A 92 -2.33 8.06 4.64
C GLU A 92 -3.59 7.19 4.61
N ALA A 93 -4.53 7.48 3.70
CA ALA A 93 -5.74 6.68 3.53
C ALA A 93 -5.41 5.24 3.11
N LEU A 94 -4.51 5.08 2.13
CA LEU A 94 -4.06 3.76 1.66
C LEU A 94 -3.37 2.97 2.77
N MET A 95 -2.45 3.60 3.51
CA MET A 95 -1.74 2.94 4.62
C MET A 95 -2.72 2.53 5.74
N ARG A 96 -3.67 3.40 6.07
CA ARG A 96 -4.68 3.13 7.11
C ARG A 96 -5.48 1.88 6.79
N VAL A 97 -6.03 1.78 5.58
CA VAL A 97 -6.87 0.63 5.18
C VAL A 97 -6.06 -0.66 5.12
N LEU A 98 -4.81 -0.60 4.65
CA LEU A 98 -3.91 -1.76 4.68
C LEU A 98 -3.65 -2.25 6.10
N LEU A 99 -3.39 -1.34 7.05
CA LEU A 99 -3.14 -1.70 8.44
C LEU A 99 -4.40 -2.23 9.15
N GLU A 100 -5.58 -1.67 8.86
CA GLU A 100 -6.87 -2.19 9.34
C GLU A 100 -7.11 -3.62 8.84
N TYR A 101 -6.86 -3.87 7.56
CA TYR A 101 -6.92 -5.23 7.00
C TYR A 101 -5.94 -6.18 7.69
N ALA A 102 -4.69 -5.75 7.86
CA ALA A 102 -3.65 -6.56 8.50
C ALA A 102 -4.04 -6.94 9.94
N LYS A 103 -4.58 -6.00 10.72
CA LYS A 103 -5.10 -6.28 12.06
C LYS A 103 -6.27 -7.27 12.04
N GLY A 104 -7.25 -7.06 11.15
CA GLY A 104 -8.39 -7.97 10.99
C GLY A 104 -8.02 -9.37 10.52
N LYS A 105 -6.83 -9.53 9.92
CA LYS A 105 -6.25 -10.83 9.52
C LYS A 105 -5.23 -11.37 10.52
N HIS A 106 -5.09 -10.76 11.69
CA HIS A 106 -4.18 -11.17 12.77
C HIS A 106 -2.69 -11.20 12.37
N TYR A 107 -2.28 -10.30 11.49
CA TYR A 107 -0.86 -10.04 11.30
C TYR A 107 -0.24 -9.52 12.61
N SER A 108 0.93 -10.05 12.96
CA SER A 108 1.72 -9.63 14.12
C SER A 108 2.69 -8.51 13.78
N GLU A 109 3.12 -8.42 12.52
CA GLU A 109 4.08 -7.42 12.07
C GLU A 109 3.88 -7.08 10.59
N ILE A 110 4.14 -5.81 10.27
CA ILE A 110 4.18 -5.30 8.90
C ILE A 110 5.57 -4.74 8.64
N LYS A 111 6.25 -5.25 7.61
CA LYS A 111 7.55 -4.80 7.15
C LYS A 111 7.41 -4.05 5.82
N LEU A 112 8.39 -3.21 5.52
CA LEU A 112 8.53 -2.57 4.22
C LEU A 112 9.98 -2.20 3.96
N ASP A 113 10.30 -2.02 2.69
CA ASP A 113 11.57 -1.51 2.25
C ASP A 113 11.43 -0.17 1.51
N SER A 114 12.45 0.67 1.63
CA SER A 114 12.48 2.00 1.03
C SER A 114 13.92 2.47 0.78
N LEU A 115 14.06 3.72 0.38
CA LEU A 115 15.34 4.38 0.09
C LEU A 115 15.42 5.68 0.90
N GLU A 116 16.56 5.99 1.51
CA GLU A 116 16.71 7.18 2.38
C GLU A 116 16.35 8.49 1.66
N ARG A 117 16.63 8.56 0.35
CA ARG A 117 16.26 9.71 -0.48
C ARG A 117 14.75 9.94 -0.63
N LEU A 118 13.90 8.97 -0.30
CA LEU A 118 12.44 9.06 -0.40
C LEU A 118 11.81 9.63 0.90
N GLY A 119 12.28 10.79 1.33
CA GLY A 119 11.91 11.39 2.62
C GLY A 119 10.39 11.54 2.86
N ALA A 120 9.60 11.80 1.82
CA ALA A 120 8.13 11.89 1.95
C ALA A 120 7.48 10.53 2.28
N ALA A 121 8.02 9.43 1.75
CA ALA A 121 7.54 8.08 2.07
C ALA A 121 7.98 7.68 3.48
N LEU A 122 9.22 7.98 3.86
CA LEU A 122 9.73 7.72 5.21
C LEU A 122 8.93 8.47 6.27
N ALA A 123 8.67 9.76 6.07
CA ALA A 123 7.86 10.56 6.99
C ALA A 123 6.43 10.01 7.14
N LEU A 124 5.85 9.49 6.05
CA LEU A 124 4.56 8.80 6.09
C LEU A 124 4.65 7.55 6.96
N TYR A 125 5.64 6.68 6.74
CA TYR A 125 5.79 5.45 7.50
C TYR A 125 6.04 5.72 9.00
N GLU A 126 6.92 6.67 9.31
CA GLU A 126 7.21 7.10 10.69
C GLU A 126 5.95 7.62 11.39
N LYS A 127 5.07 8.36 10.69
CA LYS A 127 3.78 8.82 11.23
C LYS A 127 2.88 7.66 11.67
N PHE A 128 2.93 6.53 10.98
CA PHE A 128 2.20 5.30 11.35
C PHE A 128 2.94 4.43 12.38
N GLY A 129 4.09 4.88 12.87
CA GLY A 129 4.86 4.20 13.91
C GLY A 129 5.86 3.15 13.40
N PHE A 130 6.09 3.10 12.09
CA PHE A 130 7.16 2.25 11.53
C PHE A 130 8.53 2.72 12.05
N LYS A 131 9.39 1.75 12.34
CA LYS A 131 10.76 1.98 12.81
C LYS A 131 11.74 1.21 11.93
N ARG A 132 12.94 1.75 11.76
CA ARG A 132 14.03 1.04 11.08
C ARG A 132 14.25 -0.34 11.73
N CYS A 133 14.45 -1.36 10.91
CA CYS A 133 14.75 -2.72 11.35
C CYS A 133 15.94 -3.29 10.57
N GLU A 134 16.35 -4.51 10.92
CA GLU A 134 17.34 -5.26 10.15
C GLU A 134 16.85 -5.46 8.71
N LYS A 135 17.80 -5.48 7.76
CA LYS A 135 17.50 -5.75 6.36
C LYS A 135 17.03 -7.19 6.22
N TYR A 136 15.84 -7.37 5.66
CA TYR A 136 15.26 -8.68 5.39
C TYR A 136 15.16 -8.96 3.88
N VAL A 137 15.52 -7.98 3.05
CA VAL A 137 15.65 -8.11 1.59
C VAL A 137 17.00 -7.57 1.14
N GLU A 138 17.61 -8.23 0.15
CA GLU A 138 18.80 -7.73 -0.50
C GLU A 138 18.44 -6.66 -1.52
N CYS A 139 19.12 -5.51 -1.43
CA CYS A 139 18.93 -4.37 -2.32
C CYS A 139 20.32 -3.79 -2.61
N PRO A 140 20.74 -3.67 -3.89
CA PRO A 140 22.06 -3.17 -4.24
C PRO A 140 22.26 -1.66 -3.94
N GLU A 141 21.18 -0.94 -3.68
CA GLU A 141 21.15 0.47 -3.35
C GLU A 141 21.74 0.74 -1.97
N ALA A 142 22.79 1.57 -1.93
CA ALA A 142 23.51 1.89 -0.69
C ALA A 142 22.63 2.57 0.37
N ASP A 143 21.65 3.36 -0.06
CA ASP A 143 20.69 4.06 0.81
C ASP A 143 19.39 3.25 1.03
N HIS A 144 19.41 1.95 0.77
CA HIS A 144 18.30 1.07 1.08
C HIS A 144 18.09 0.91 2.59
N VAL A 145 16.85 1.04 3.02
CA VAL A 145 16.41 0.90 4.41
C VAL A 145 15.20 -0.01 4.51
N CYS A 146 15.14 -0.78 5.59
CA CYS A 146 13.97 -1.59 5.95
C CYS A 146 13.31 -1.00 7.19
N LEU A 147 11.99 -1.01 7.22
CA LEU A 147 11.19 -0.56 8.35
C LEU A 147 10.19 -1.64 8.74
N SER A 148 9.82 -1.66 10.02
CA SER A 148 8.84 -2.59 10.59
C SER A 148 7.89 -1.86 11.54
N LEU A 149 6.67 -2.36 11.61
CA LEU A 149 5.64 -1.98 12.56
C LEU A 149 5.07 -3.25 13.17
N LYS A 150 5.28 -3.42 14.47
CA LYS A 150 4.60 -4.48 15.23
C LYS A 150 3.15 -4.09 15.44
N LEU A 151 2.24 -4.97 15.04
CA LEU A 151 0.83 -4.81 15.31
C LEU A 151 0.56 -5.39 16.70
N ALA A 152 0.01 -4.58 17.59
CA ALA A 152 -0.46 -5.10 18.87
C ALA A 152 -1.57 -6.11 18.58
N ALA A 153 -1.48 -7.30 19.18
CA ALA A 153 -2.64 -8.17 19.26
C ALA A 153 -3.73 -7.38 19.99
N GLU A 154 -4.86 -7.13 19.35
CA GLU A 154 -6.01 -6.66 20.10
C GLU A 154 -6.33 -7.74 21.12
N ALA A 155 -6.19 -7.39 22.40
CA ALA A 155 -6.65 -8.23 23.48
C ALA A 155 -8.15 -8.37 23.27
N THR A 156 -8.58 -9.54 22.83
CA THR A 156 -9.98 -9.94 22.82
C THR A 156 -10.46 -9.88 24.27
N GLY A 157 -11.10 -8.78 24.64
CA GLY A 157 -11.78 -8.59 25.92
C GLY A 157 -13.21 -9.07 25.84
#